data_AF-A0A1H8WHA3-F1
#
_entry.id   AF-A0A1H8WHA3-F1
#
_cell.length_a   1.000
_cell.length_b   1.000
_cell.length_c   1.000
_cell.angle_alpha   90.00
_cell.angle_beta   90.00
_cell.angle_gamma   90.00
#
_symmetry.space_group_name_H-M   'P 1'
#
loop_
_entity.id
_entity.type
_entity.pdbx_description
1 polymer ?
#
loop_
_entity_poly.entity_id
_entity_poly.type
_entity_poly.pdbx_seq_one_letter_code
_entity_poly.pdbx_strand_id
1 'polypeptide(L)'
;MIDFLDPNTWDAPPDTGRVWLDPANDLFAVVDMIDYAWALQWAWSVTPNSTGRKFYATRSTRLSGRGGPQTKLFLHKEILIRAGEIPPSRKHTIGDHRDGDSLNCRRENLAWATPVQNRANRHGVAALQRVLV
;
A
#
# COMPACT_ATOMS: atom_id res chain seq x y z
N MET A 1 9.74 15.00 11.62
CA MET A 1 11.12 15.38 11.98
C MET A 1 12.05 14.64 11.04
N ILE A 2 12.94 15.34 10.33
CA ILE A 2 13.93 14.68 9.45
C ILE A 2 15.03 14.11 10.33
N ASP A 3 15.26 12.80 10.25
CA ASP A 3 16.39 12.13 10.90
C ASP A 3 17.48 11.94 9.84
N PHE A 4 18.56 12.71 9.97
CA PHE A 4 19.67 12.67 9.00
C PHE A 4 20.37 11.31 8.94
N LEU A 5 20.20 10.44 9.93
CA LEU A 5 20.74 9.07 9.94
C LEU A 5 19.77 8.02 9.38
N ASP A 6 18.49 8.37 9.16
CA ASP A 6 17.50 7.48 8.56
C ASP A 6 17.27 7.87 7.08
N PRO A 7 17.80 7.10 6.11
CA PRO A 7 17.62 7.36 4.68
C PRO A 7 16.16 7.31 4.24
N ASN A 8 15.23 6.80 5.07
CA ASN A 8 13.80 6.85 4.80
C ASN A 8 13.20 8.24 4.91
N THR A 9 13.89 9.19 5.56
CA THR A 9 13.36 10.53 5.83
C THR A 9 13.89 11.60 4.90
N TRP A 10 14.82 11.27 3.98
CA TRP A 10 15.55 12.24 3.16
C TRP A 10 14.68 12.94 2.10
N ASP A 11 13.71 12.25 1.48
CA ASP A 11 12.81 12.83 0.45
C ASP A 11 11.33 12.49 0.65
N ALA A 12 10.99 11.93 1.82
CA ALA A 12 9.62 11.60 2.13
C ALA A 12 8.88 12.89 2.55
N PRO A 13 7.62 13.12 2.13
CA PRO A 13 6.82 14.20 2.71
C PRO A 13 6.89 14.14 4.24
N PRO A 14 6.89 15.28 4.93
CA PRO A 14 6.87 15.29 6.38
C PRO A 14 5.74 14.37 6.89
N ASP A 15 6.05 13.59 7.91
CA ASP A 15 5.13 12.63 8.55
C ASP A 15 4.74 11.41 7.69
N THR A 16 5.63 10.99 6.79
CA THR A 16 5.54 9.71 6.09
C THR A 16 6.72 8.78 6.36
N GLY A 17 6.50 7.47 6.24
CA GLY A 17 7.53 6.44 6.36
C GLY A 17 7.60 5.56 5.10
N ARG A 18 8.79 5.00 4.82
CA ARG A 18 9.04 4.09 3.70
C ARG A 18 9.07 2.64 4.16
N VAL A 19 8.16 1.83 3.61
CA VAL A 19 8.11 0.38 3.81
C VAL A 19 8.75 -0.28 2.60
N TRP A 20 9.99 -0.74 2.73
CA TRP A 20 10.73 -1.41 1.67
C TRP A 20 10.09 -2.76 1.32
N LEU A 21 10.05 -3.05 0.02
CA LEU A 21 9.33 -4.20 -0.55
C LEU A 21 10.28 -5.23 -1.19
N ASP A 22 11.57 -4.92 -1.22
CA ASP A 22 12.64 -5.77 -1.68
C ASP A 22 13.88 -5.62 -0.77
N PRO A 23 14.79 -6.60 -0.76
CA PRO A 23 16.01 -6.53 0.06
C PRO A 23 17.07 -5.54 -0.41
N ALA A 24 17.03 -5.10 -1.66
CA ALA A 24 17.99 -4.15 -2.23
C ALA A 24 17.65 -2.69 -1.84
N ASN A 25 16.43 -2.46 -1.33
CA ASN A 25 15.88 -1.15 -1.04
C ASN A 25 15.74 -0.28 -2.30
N ASP A 26 15.25 -0.88 -3.39
CA ASP A 26 14.97 -0.17 -4.65
C ASP A 26 13.50 0.28 -4.73
N LEU A 27 12.60 -0.44 -4.07
CA LEU A 27 11.15 -0.26 -4.15
C LEU A 27 10.52 -0.22 -2.76
N PHE A 28 9.71 0.81 -2.53
CA PHE A 28 9.03 1.02 -1.26
C PHE A 28 7.58 1.45 -1.44
N ALA A 29 6.76 1.17 -0.44
CA ALA A 29 5.47 1.83 -0.25
C ALA A 29 5.62 3.00 0.73
N VAL A 30 4.93 4.10 0.46
CA VAL A 30 4.84 5.26 1.35
C VAL A 30 3.60 5.10 2.22
N VAL A 31 3.74 5.29 3.53
CA VAL A 31 2.64 5.26 4.50
C VAL A 31 2.70 6.48 5.40
N ASP A 32 1.59 6.83 6.05
CA ASP A 32 1.61 7.86 7.09
C ASP A 32 2.36 7.33 8.33
N MET A 33 3.06 8.20 9.06
CA MET A 33 3.88 7.79 10.23
C MET A 33 3.08 7.07 11.31
N ILE A 34 1.79 7.37 11.45
CA ILE A 34 0.91 6.68 12.39
C ILE A 34 0.82 5.17 12.09
N ASP A 35 0.91 4.78 10.82
CA ASP A 35 0.85 3.39 10.35
C ASP A 35 2.21 2.74 10.20
N TYR A 36 3.29 3.55 10.23
CA TYR A 36 4.63 3.09 9.89
C TYR A 36 5.15 1.99 10.83
N ALA A 37 5.15 2.24 12.14
CA ALA A 37 5.60 1.26 13.13
C ALA A 37 4.75 -0.03 13.12
N TRP A 38 3.47 0.08 12.76
CA TRP A 38 2.61 -1.09 12.57
C TRP A 38 3.02 -1.87 11.32
N ALA A 39 3.23 -1.19 10.19
CA ALA A 39 3.59 -1.84 8.93
C ALA A 39 4.93 -2.59 9.00
N LEU A 40 5.91 -2.08 9.77
CA LEU A 40 7.24 -2.67 9.96
C LEU A 40 7.26 -4.01 10.72
N GLN A 41 6.15 -4.42 11.32
CA GLN A 41 6.08 -5.72 12.01
C GLN A 41 6.17 -6.92 11.05
N TRP A 42 6.08 -6.68 9.74
CA TRP A 42 6.10 -7.72 8.72
C TRP A 42 7.01 -7.37 7.56
N ALA A 43 7.62 -8.41 6.98
CA ALA A 43 8.24 -8.30 5.67
C ALA A 43 7.13 -8.23 4.59
N TRP A 44 7.11 -7.11 3.88
CA TRP A 44 6.24 -6.92 2.71
C TRP A 44 7.00 -7.26 1.43
N SER A 45 6.26 -7.61 0.39
CA SER A 45 6.80 -7.94 -0.92
C SER A 45 5.91 -7.41 -2.03
N VAL A 46 6.48 -7.28 -3.21
CA VAL A 46 5.77 -6.83 -4.40
C VAL A 46 4.96 -7.95 -5.06
N THR A 47 3.70 -7.66 -5.36
CA THR A 47 2.88 -8.43 -6.29
C THR A 47 2.55 -7.55 -7.51
N PRO A 48 2.97 -7.91 -8.74
CA PRO A 48 2.53 -7.21 -9.94
C PRO A 48 1.04 -7.46 -10.21
N ASN A 49 0.40 -6.51 -10.87
CA ASN A 49 -0.91 -6.72 -11.49
C ASN A 49 -0.78 -7.66 -12.69
N SER A 50 -1.91 -8.08 -13.26
CA SER A 50 -1.93 -9.00 -14.41
C SER A 50 -1.16 -8.49 -15.64
N THR A 51 -0.98 -7.17 -15.78
CA THR A 51 -0.26 -6.55 -16.90
C THR A 51 1.23 -6.34 -16.62
N GLY A 52 1.70 -6.58 -15.39
CA GLY A 52 3.07 -6.26 -14.95
C GLY A 52 3.37 -4.76 -14.81
N ARG A 53 2.43 -3.87 -15.15
CA ARG A 53 2.65 -2.42 -15.16
C ARG A 53 2.49 -1.76 -13.78
N LYS A 54 1.80 -2.41 -12.85
CA LYS A 54 1.47 -1.86 -11.54
C LYS A 54 1.83 -2.85 -10.44
N PHE A 55 2.58 -2.42 -9.44
CA PHE A 55 2.98 -3.25 -8.30
C PHE A 55 2.20 -2.91 -7.03
N TYR A 56 1.86 -3.91 -6.23
CA TYR A 56 1.22 -3.74 -4.94
C TYR A 56 2.09 -4.29 -3.82
N ALA A 57 2.17 -3.56 -2.70
CA ALA A 57 2.74 -4.07 -1.46
C ALA A 57 1.80 -5.12 -0.85
N THR A 58 2.32 -6.33 -0.70
CA THR A 58 1.57 -7.50 -0.24
C THR A 58 2.35 -8.34 0.76
N ARG A 59 1.64 -9.04 1.62
CA ARG A 59 2.21 -10.08 2.49
C ARG A 59 1.30 -11.30 2.48
N SER A 60 1.85 -12.46 2.75
CA SER A 60 1.06 -13.68 2.86
C SER A 60 0.94 -14.13 4.31
N THR A 61 -0.27 -14.47 4.74
CA THR A 61 -0.56 -14.97 6.09
C THR A 61 -1.43 -16.22 6.02
N ARG A 62 -1.63 -16.91 7.15
CA ARG A 62 -2.65 -17.96 7.29
C ARG A 62 -3.65 -17.54 8.36
N LEU A 63 -4.78 -16.98 7.94
CA LEU A 63 -5.78 -16.43 8.86
C LEU A 63 -6.39 -17.50 9.78
N SER A 64 -6.50 -18.75 9.31
CA SER A 64 -7.02 -19.88 10.09
C SER A 64 -5.93 -20.70 10.81
N GLY A 65 -4.72 -20.18 10.96
CA GLY A 65 -3.63 -20.85 11.67
C GLY A 65 -2.86 -21.89 10.85
N ARG A 66 -2.09 -22.74 11.54
CA ARG A 66 -1.18 -23.72 10.90
C ARG A 66 -1.99 -24.78 10.15
N GLY A 67 -1.79 -24.87 8.83
CA GLY A 67 -2.53 -25.78 7.94
C GLY A 67 -3.67 -25.11 7.16
N GLY A 68 -4.03 -23.86 7.49
CA GLY A 68 -5.00 -23.08 6.74
C GLY A 68 -4.50 -22.60 5.37
N PRO A 69 -5.42 -22.23 4.45
CA PRO A 69 -5.05 -21.63 3.18
C PRO A 69 -4.27 -20.33 3.41
N GLN A 70 -3.25 -20.12 2.59
CA GLN A 70 -2.51 -18.89 2.60
C GLN A 70 -3.38 -17.77 2.00
N THR A 71 -3.56 -16.68 2.74
CA THR A 71 -4.27 -15.48 2.30
C THR A 71 -3.27 -14.39 2.00
N LYS A 72 -3.41 -13.76 0.83
CA LYS A 72 -2.63 -12.58 0.45
C LYS A 72 -3.32 -11.33 0.99
N LEU A 73 -2.60 -10.57 1.81
CA LEU A 73 -3.02 -9.27 2.31
C LEU A 73 -2.34 -8.17 1.50
N PHE A 74 -3.02 -7.05 1.34
CA PHE A 74 -2.55 -5.88 0.61
C PHE A 74 -2.40 -4.71 1.58
N LEU A 75 -1.24 -4.04 1.59
CA LEU A 75 -0.90 -3.00 2.57
C LEU A 75 -1.96 -1.89 2.62
N HIS A 76 -2.37 -1.38 1.45
CA HIS A 76 -3.38 -0.33 1.36
C HIS A 76 -4.74 -0.71 1.97
N LYS A 77 -5.17 -1.98 1.87
CA LYS A 77 -6.42 -2.43 2.49
C LYS A 77 -6.31 -2.51 4.00
N GLU A 78 -5.18 -3.00 4.49
CA GLU A 78 -4.94 -3.06 5.93
C GLU A 78 -4.88 -1.64 6.53
N ILE A 79 -4.31 -0.67 5.82
CA ILE A 79 -4.29 0.74 6.25
C ILE A 79 -5.70 1.33 6.26
N LEU A 80 -6.54 1.07 5.24
CA LEU A 80 -7.96 1.48 5.27
C LEU A 80 -8.67 0.92 6.51
N ILE A 81 -8.49 -0.38 6.79
CA ILE A 81 -9.08 -1.02 7.98
C ILE A 81 -8.55 -0.35 9.27
N ARG A 82 -7.24 -0.09 9.36
CA ARG A 82 -6.62 0.51 10.54
C ARG A 82 -6.95 1.99 10.72
N ALA A 83 -7.28 2.68 9.63
CA ALA A 83 -7.80 4.04 9.66
C ALA A 83 -9.24 4.12 10.18
N GLY A 84 -9.90 2.97 10.38
CA GLY A 84 -11.31 2.91 10.75
C GLY A 84 -12.24 3.21 9.58
N GLU A 85 -11.73 3.22 8.35
CA GLU A 85 -12.53 3.42 7.15
C GLU A 85 -13.39 2.19 6.91
N ILE A 86 -14.72 2.37 7.03
CA ILE A 86 -15.69 1.30 6.81
C ILE A 86 -16.11 1.35 5.33
N PRO A 87 -16.08 0.22 4.60
CA PRO A 87 -16.63 0.16 3.26
C PRO A 87 -18.08 0.67 3.24
N PRO A 88 -18.43 1.70 2.44
CA PRO A 88 -19.78 2.28 2.45
C PRO A 88 -20.89 1.28 2.09
N SER A 89 -20.53 0.21 1.37
CA SER A 89 -21.43 -0.92 1.12
C SER A 89 -20.64 -2.18 0.78
N ARG A 90 -21.32 -3.33 0.74
CA ARG A 90 -20.73 -4.62 0.31
C ARG A 90 -20.11 -4.61 -1.09
N LYS A 91 -20.46 -3.62 -1.93
CA LYS A 91 -19.89 -3.46 -3.28
C LYS A 91 -18.51 -2.79 -3.27
N HIS A 92 -18.13 -2.12 -2.17
CA HIS A 92 -16.87 -1.40 -2.06
C HIS A 92 -15.76 -2.34 -1.58
N THR A 93 -15.29 -3.20 -2.48
CA THR A 93 -14.34 -4.27 -2.17
C THR A 93 -12.89 -3.94 -2.55
N ILE A 94 -12.66 -2.78 -3.17
CA ILE A 94 -11.35 -2.33 -3.66
C ILE A 94 -10.87 -1.18 -2.76
N GLY A 95 -9.60 -1.20 -2.38
CA GLY A 95 -8.94 -0.01 -1.82
C GLY A 95 -8.26 0.73 -2.96
N ASP A 96 -8.90 1.78 -3.45
CA ASP A 96 -8.43 2.58 -4.57
C ASP A 96 -7.42 3.64 -4.12
N HIS A 97 -6.50 3.99 -5.02
CA HIS A 97 -5.47 5.01 -4.81
C HIS A 97 -5.84 6.23 -5.66
N ARG A 98 -6.18 7.35 -5.02
CA ARG A 98 -6.71 8.55 -5.69
C ARG A 98 -5.74 9.10 -6.73
N ASP A 99 -4.44 9.04 -6.45
CA ASP A 99 -3.37 9.50 -7.34
C ASP A 99 -2.90 8.49 -8.40
N GLY A 100 -3.39 7.25 -8.35
CA GLY A 100 -3.00 6.17 -9.25
C GLY A 100 -1.74 5.40 -8.87
N ASP A 101 -0.92 5.91 -7.94
CA ASP A 101 0.29 5.24 -7.44
C ASP A 101 -0.10 4.15 -6.42
N SER A 102 0.03 2.87 -6.79
CA SER A 102 -0.29 1.75 -5.89
C SER A 102 0.64 1.60 -4.69
N LEU A 103 1.74 2.34 -4.66
CA LEU A 103 2.70 2.31 -3.56
C LEU A 103 2.53 3.53 -2.63
N ASN A 104 1.73 4.53 -3.00
CA ASN A 104 1.31 5.59 -2.09
C ASN A 104 0.14 5.14 -1.22
N CYS A 105 0.45 4.45 -0.12
CA CYS A 105 -0.51 3.88 0.81
C CYS A 105 -0.90 4.84 1.96
N ARG A 106 -0.70 6.15 1.81
CA ARG A 106 -1.13 7.15 2.80
C ARG A 106 -2.66 7.19 2.90
N ARG A 107 -3.20 7.34 4.11
CA ARG A 107 -4.64 7.30 4.37
C ARG A 107 -5.41 8.30 3.52
N GLU A 108 -4.88 9.51 3.37
CA GLU A 108 -5.47 10.56 2.52
C GLU A 108 -5.49 10.23 1.03
N ASN A 109 -4.69 9.27 0.58
CA ASN A 109 -4.68 8.80 -0.81
C ASN A 109 -5.60 7.59 -1.02
N LEU A 110 -6.06 6.94 0.05
CA LEU A 110 -6.81 5.70 -0.03
C LEU A 110 -8.32 5.93 0.15
N ALA A 111 -9.11 5.14 -0.58
CA ALA A 111 -10.57 5.08 -0.40
C ALA A 111 -11.12 3.70 -0.71
N TRP A 112 -12.19 3.31 -0.04
CA TRP A 112 -13.00 2.17 -0.47
C TRP A 112 -13.75 2.50 -1.76
N ALA A 113 -13.63 1.65 -2.76
CA ALA A 113 -14.22 1.82 -4.07
C ALA A 113 -14.92 0.54 -4.56
N THR A 114 -15.98 0.75 -5.34
CA THR A 114 -16.56 -0.28 -6.20
C THR A 114 -15.70 -0.47 -7.46
N PRO A 115 -15.82 -1.60 -8.18
CA PRO A 115 -15.16 -1.79 -9.47
C PRO A 115 -15.45 -0.69 -10.50
N VAL A 116 -16.67 -0.12 -10.47
CA VAL A 116 -17.06 0.97 -11.38
C VAL A 116 -16.35 2.27 -11.04
N GLN A 117 -16.26 2.62 -9.75
CA GLN A 117 -15.53 3.81 -9.29
C GLN A 117 -14.03 3.68 -9.58
N ASN A 118 -13.43 2.53 -9.25
CA ASN A 118 -12.02 2.26 -9.54
C ASN A 118 -11.70 2.35 -11.05
N ARG A 119 -12.61 1.88 -11.91
CA ARG A 119 -12.44 2.02 -13.37
C ARG A 119 -12.62 3.46 -13.85
N ALA A 120 -13.48 4.24 -13.19
CA ALA A 120 -13.68 5.66 -13.51
C ALA A 120 -12.50 6.53 -13.06
N ASN A 121 -11.71 6.06 -12.07
CA ASN A 121 -10.47 6.69 -11.68
C ASN A 121 -9.43 6.60 -12.82
N ARG A 122 -9.29 7.70 -13.57
CA ARG A 122 -8.38 7.79 -14.71
C ARG A 122 -6.90 7.75 -14.29
N HIS A 123 -6.60 8.09 -13.04
CA HIS A 123 -5.24 8.00 -12.50
C HIS A 123 -4.81 6.54 -12.30
N GLY A 124 -5.75 5.63 -12.03
CA GLY A 124 -5.47 4.21 -11.84
C GLY A 124 -5.00 3.46 -13.09
N VAL A 125 -5.09 4.07 -14.28
CA VAL A 125 -4.75 3.47 -15.58
C VAL A 125 -3.27 3.58 -15.92
N ALA A 126 -2.61 4.67 -15.52
CA ALA A 126 -1.17 4.87 -15.67
C ALA A 126 -0.50 4.57 -14.33
N ALA A 127 0.42 3.61 -14.31
CA ALA A 127 1.20 3.32 -13.13
C ALA A 127 2.21 4.46 -12.90
N LEU A 128 1.78 5.50 -12.18
CA LEU A 128 2.67 6.54 -11.64
C LEU A 128 3.42 5.97 -10.44
N GLN A 129 4.17 4.87 -10.63
CA GLN A 129 4.94 4.29 -9.56
C GLN A 129 6.28 5.02 -9.47
N ARG A 130 6.56 5.60 -8.30
CA ARG A 130 7.89 6.12 -8.01
C ARG A 130 8.82 4.93 -7.80
N VAL A 131 9.64 4.64 -8.81
CA VAL A 131 10.77 3.73 -8.69
C VAL A 131 12.01 4.61 -8.57
N LEU A 132 12.92 4.28 -7.65
CA LEU A 132 14.24 4.93 -7.65
C LEU A 132 14.97 4.42 -8.91
N VAL A 133 15.37 5.36 -9.78
CA VAL A 133 16.23 5.08 -10.94
C VAL A 133 17.68 5.28 -10.52
#